data_AF-A0A953WB68-F1
#
_entry.id   AF-A0A953WB68-F1
#
_cell.length_a   1.000
_cell.length_b   1.000
_cell.length_c   1.000
_cell.angle_alpha   90.00
_cell.angle_beta   90.00
_cell.angle_gamma   90.00
#
_symmetry.space_group_name_H-M   'P 1'
#
loop_
_entity.id
_entity.type
_entity.pdbx_description
1 polymer ?
#
loop_
_entity_poly.entity_id
_entity_poly.type
_entity_poly.pdbx_seq_one_letter_code
_entity_poly.pdbx_strand_id
1 'polypeptide(L)'
;MANLKNTFAFSTFLLAAASCASPGGGDGAHEITIAFDPARESAADALGEAQAHCAAYGLNAVFVDETLDPDGRMRHRRFICN
;
A
#
# COMPACT_ATOMS: atom_id res chain seq x y z
N MET A 1 -26.57 -43.94 8.24
CA MET A 1 -25.73 -43.22 7.27
C MET A 1 -26.02 -41.74 7.44
N ALA A 2 -25.23 -41.04 8.25
CA ALA A 2 -25.48 -39.64 8.64
C ALA A 2 -24.64 -38.71 7.76
N ASN A 3 -25.33 -37.74 7.16
CA ASN A 3 -24.83 -36.78 6.20
C ASN A 3 -24.22 -35.55 6.88
N LEU A 4 -23.05 -35.15 6.37
CA LEU A 4 -22.65 -33.78 6.03
C LEU A 4 -22.88 -32.66 7.06
N LYS A 5 -21.79 -32.25 7.74
CA LYS A 5 -21.54 -30.88 8.21
C LYS A 5 -20.10 -30.78 8.76
N ASN A 6 -19.12 -30.66 7.86
CA ASN A 6 -17.78 -30.21 8.24
C ASN A 6 -17.50 -28.86 7.58
N THR A 7 -17.99 -27.84 8.27
CA THR A 7 -17.45 -26.49 8.45
C THR A 7 -16.21 -26.16 7.61
N PHE A 8 -16.44 -25.43 6.51
CA PHE A 8 -15.41 -24.62 5.88
C PHE A 8 -14.97 -23.53 6.86
N ALA A 9 -13.86 -23.75 7.55
CA ALA A 9 -13.14 -22.69 8.23
C ALA A 9 -12.41 -21.86 7.17
N PHE A 10 -13.13 -20.88 6.60
CA PHE A 10 -12.51 -19.73 5.98
C PHE A 10 -11.79 -18.95 7.08
N SER A 11 -10.55 -19.32 7.39
CA SER A 11 -9.63 -18.44 8.10
C SER A 11 -9.24 -17.33 7.14
N THR A 12 -10.10 -16.34 7.01
CA THR A 12 -9.77 -15.03 6.50
C THR A 12 -8.77 -14.42 7.47
N PHE A 13 -7.49 -14.71 7.25
CA PHE A 13 -6.40 -14.02 7.92
C PHE A 13 -6.32 -12.63 7.29
N LEU A 14 -7.19 -11.73 7.73
CA LEU A 14 -7.07 -10.28 7.55
C LEU A 14 -5.85 -9.84 8.35
N LEU A 15 -4.67 -10.01 7.74
CA LEU A 15 -3.44 -9.48 8.28
C LEU A 15 -3.46 -7.97 8.07
N ALA A 16 -3.82 -7.28 9.14
CA ALA A 16 -3.45 -5.92 9.51
C ALA A 16 -2.85 -5.09 8.38
N ALA A 17 -3.66 -4.16 7.85
CA ALA A 17 -3.18 -2.97 7.18
C ALA A 17 -2.19 -2.27 8.11
N ALA A 18 -0.91 -2.52 7.87
CA ALA A 18 0.19 -1.87 8.54
C ALA A 18 0.05 -0.38 8.22
N SER A 19 -0.31 0.39 9.24
CA SER A 19 -0.36 1.83 9.19
C SER A 19 1.09 2.32 9.09
N CYS A 20 1.65 2.41 7.88
CA CYS A 20 2.94 3.04 7.67
C CYS A 20 2.69 4.53 7.45
N ALA A 21 2.72 5.28 8.55
CA ALA A 21 2.72 6.73 8.52
C ALA A 21 3.95 7.23 7.74
N SER A 22 3.74 7.73 6.53
CA SER A 22 4.77 8.50 5.83
C SER A 22 4.72 9.96 6.31
N PRO A 23 5.84 10.51 6.82
CA PRO A 23 5.92 11.91 7.19
C PRO A 23 5.81 12.77 5.92
N GLY A 24 4.78 13.63 5.88
CA GLY A 24 4.56 14.56 4.78
C GLY A 24 5.63 15.65 4.69
N GLY A 25 5.77 16.25 3.51
CA GLY A 25 6.60 17.43 3.32
C GLY A 25 6.60 17.93 1.87
N GLY A 26 5.68 18.85 1.54
CA GLY A 26 5.67 19.56 0.26
C GLY A 26 4.42 20.40 0.05
N ASP A 27 4.37 21.59 0.65
CA ASP A 27 3.37 22.64 0.37
C ASP A 27 3.22 22.89 -1.14
N GLY A 28 2.12 22.43 -1.74
CA GLY A 28 1.70 22.79 -3.10
C GLY A 28 1.27 21.63 -3.99
N ALA A 29 1.69 20.40 -3.70
CA ALA A 29 1.25 19.19 -4.42
C ALA A 29 0.83 18.13 -3.40
N HIS A 30 -0.32 17.51 -3.59
CA HIS A 30 -0.73 16.36 -2.79
C HIS A 30 0.21 15.18 -3.11
N GLU A 31 1.32 15.08 -2.40
CA GLU A 31 2.35 14.05 -2.61
C GLU A 31 2.33 13.03 -1.47
N ILE A 32 2.52 11.77 -1.82
CA ILE A 32 2.65 10.67 -0.87
C ILE A 32 3.82 9.77 -1.25
N THR A 33 4.60 9.35 -0.25
CA THR A 33 5.63 8.33 -0.41
C THR A 33 5.17 7.06 0.30
N ILE A 34 5.28 5.91 -0.35
CA ILE A 34 4.90 4.60 0.23
C ILE A 34 6.16 3.75 0.35
N ALA A 35 6.49 3.35 1.59
CA ALA A 35 7.54 2.39 1.86
C ALA A 35 6.97 0.97 1.84
N PHE A 36 7.57 0.07 1.07
CA PHE A 36 7.12 -1.33 0.97
C PHE A 36 8.30 -2.30 0.86
N ASP A 37 8.11 -3.52 1.36
CA ASP A 37 9.10 -4.60 1.22
C ASP A 37 8.79 -5.41 -0.06
N PRO A 38 9.64 -5.39 -1.10
CA PRO A 38 9.39 -6.12 -2.34
C PRO A 38 9.36 -7.65 -2.17
N ALA A 39 9.83 -8.19 -1.04
CA ALA A 39 9.71 -9.60 -0.71
C ALA A 39 8.32 -9.97 -0.15
N ARG A 40 7.52 -8.99 0.26
CA ARG A 40 6.21 -9.19 0.90
C ARG A 40 5.06 -8.57 0.11
N GLU A 41 5.30 -7.44 -0.52
CA GLU A 41 4.31 -6.57 -1.13
C GLU A 41 4.76 -6.20 -2.53
N SER A 42 3.80 -6.06 -3.45
CA SER A 42 4.11 -5.68 -4.81
C SER A 42 4.11 -4.17 -4.98
N ALA A 43 4.82 -3.74 -6.02
CA ALA A 43 4.72 -2.40 -6.60
C ALA A 43 3.27 -1.92 -6.84
N ALA A 44 2.35 -2.84 -7.13
CA ALA A 44 0.95 -2.53 -7.37
C ALA A 44 0.17 -2.29 -6.07
N ASP A 45 0.54 -2.96 -4.98
CA ASP A 45 -0.05 -2.73 -3.66
C ASP A 45 0.29 -1.32 -3.17
N ALA A 46 1.55 -0.90 -3.34
CA ALA A 46 1.97 0.47 -3.04
C ALA A 46 1.23 1.52 -3.89
N LEU A 47 0.96 1.23 -5.17
CA LEU A 47 0.14 2.10 -6.02
C LEU A 47 -1.32 2.12 -5.55
N GLY A 48 -1.88 0.99 -5.13
CA GLY A 48 -3.23 0.91 -4.58
C GLY A 48 -3.41 1.77 -3.33
N GLU A 49 -2.41 1.78 -2.44
CA GLU A 49 -2.38 2.63 -1.25
C GLU A 49 -2.30 4.11 -1.62
N ALA A 50 -1.40 4.47 -2.54
CA ALA A 50 -1.30 5.84 -3.04
C ALA A 50 -2.61 6.29 -3.72
N GLN A 51 -3.26 5.41 -4.49
CA GLN A 51 -4.54 5.70 -5.14
C GLN A 51 -5.65 5.91 -4.09
N ALA A 52 -5.69 5.12 -3.02
CA ALA A 52 -6.64 5.30 -1.94
C ALA A 52 -6.46 6.65 -1.24
N HIS A 53 -5.20 7.09 -1.07
CA HIS A 53 -4.89 8.43 -0.54
C HIS A 53 -5.36 9.55 -1.48
N CYS A 54 -5.00 9.48 -2.76
CA CYS A 54 -5.38 10.50 -3.75
C CYS A 54 -6.90 10.54 -4.02
N ALA A 55 -7.58 9.41 -3.93
CA ALA A 55 -9.03 9.32 -4.10
C ALA A 55 -9.80 10.12 -3.03
N ALA A 56 -9.24 10.30 -1.82
CA ALA A 56 -9.83 11.15 -0.79
C ALA A 56 -9.93 12.63 -1.23
N TYR A 57 -9.11 13.03 -2.20
CA TYR A 57 -9.10 14.38 -2.80
C TYR A 57 -9.79 14.42 -4.18
N GLY A 58 -10.34 13.30 -4.67
CA GLY A 58 -10.90 13.20 -6.01
C GLY A 58 -9.85 13.24 -7.13
N LEU A 59 -8.60 12.90 -6.81
CA LEU A 59 -7.45 12.91 -7.72
C LEU A 59 -6.94 11.49 -7.97
N ASN A 60 -6.02 11.31 -8.93
CA ASN A 60 -5.37 10.03 -9.22
C ASN A 60 -3.91 10.03 -8.77
N ALA A 61 -3.43 8.89 -8.28
CA ALA A 61 -2.03 8.71 -7.96
C ALA A 61 -1.20 8.51 -9.23
N VAL A 62 -0.20 9.38 -9.43
CA VAL A 62 0.77 9.29 -10.52
C VAL A 62 2.13 8.99 -9.92
N PHE A 63 2.73 7.90 -10.35
CA PHE A 63 4.08 7.52 -9.94
C PHE A 63 5.12 8.54 -10.44
N VAL A 64 6.00 8.97 -9.54
CA VAL A 64 7.08 9.91 -9.85
C VAL A 64 8.42 9.16 -9.94
N ASP A 65 8.81 8.51 -8.84
CA ASP A 65 10.09 7.82 -8.72
C ASP A 65 10.07 6.81 -7.58
N GLU A 66 11.10 5.94 -7.58
CA GLU A 66 11.32 4.94 -6.55
C GLU A 66 12.76 5.02 -6.07
N THR A 67 12.95 5.07 -4.76
CA THR A 67 14.27 5.00 -4.11
C THR A 67 14.38 3.72 -3.30
N LEU A 68 15.59 3.18 -3.21
CA LEU A 68 15.90 2.06 -2.33
C LEU A 68 16.41 2.59 -1.00
N ASP A 69 15.92 2.02 0.09
CA ASP A 69 16.45 2.29 1.43
C ASP A 69 17.94 1.89 1.52
N PRO A 70 18.78 2.61 2.30
CA PRO A 70 20.19 2.27 2.48
C PRO A 70 20.45 0.82 2.93
N ASP A 71 19.53 0.21 3.68
CA ASP A 71 19.65 -1.20 4.10
C ASP A 71 19.28 -2.18 2.97
N GLY A 72 18.78 -1.68 1.83
CA GLY A 72 18.42 -2.44 0.64
C GLY A 72 17.14 -3.27 0.78
N ARG A 73 16.48 -3.22 1.94
CA ARG A 73 15.30 -4.04 2.26
C ARG A 73 13.98 -3.40 1.85
N MET A 74 13.87 -2.10 2.01
CA MET A 74 12.63 -1.36 1.72
C MET A 74 12.79 -0.56 0.42
N ARG A 75 11.71 -0.47 -0.34
CA ARG A 75 11.58 0.45 -1.48
C ARG A 75 10.62 1.55 -1.10
N HIS A 76 10.94 2.78 -1.48
CA HIS A 76 10.12 3.95 -1.26
C HIS A 76 9.64 4.46 -2.60
N ARG A 77 8.34 4.41 -2.87
CA ARG A 77 7.74 4.96 -4.09
C ARG A 77 7.07 6.28 -3.79
N ARG A 78 7.42 7.29 -4.57
CA ARG A 78 6.79 8.60 -4.48
C ARG A 78 5.72 8.75 -5.55
N PHE A 79 4.59 9.32 -5.15
CA PHE A 79 3.44 9.55 -5.98
C PHE A 79 2.92 10.97 -5.76
N ILE A 80 2.46 11.60 -6.83
CA ILE A 80 1.71 12.86 -6.78
C ILE A 80 0.25 12.60 -7.12
N CYS A 81 -0.66 13.29 -6.45
CA CYS A 81 -2.08 13.28 -6.78
C CYS A 81 -2.36 14.40 -7.80
N ASN A 82 -2.89 14.02 -8.96
CA ASN A 82 -3.24 14.92 -10.06
C ASN A 82 -4.52 14.48 -10.79
#